data_AF-A0A4R1JPS8-F1
#
_entry.id   AF-A0A4R1JPS8-F1
#
_cell.length_a   1.000
_cell.length_b   1.000
_cell.length_c   1.000
_cell.angle_alpha   90.00
_cell.angle_beta   90.00
_cell.angle_gamma   90.00
#
_symmetry.space_group_name_H-M   'P 1'
#
loop_
_entity.id
_entity.type
_entity.pdbx_description
1 polymer ?
#
loop_
_entity_poly.entity_id
_entity_poly.type
_entity_poly.pdbx_seq_one_letter_code
_entity_poly.pdbx_strand_id
1 'polypeptide(L)'
;MKAIILIFLSICSIANCQNKKTNTAIRDRTLKIPKGYTKQKSSEPYLTCGTDDYTYIPNAENYASGFYKKGNQVYCKGILTDIDGDKFRSLWFNYYKNNDNVYYYTRELGLQRIPGIDAASTETFSSFIADKNYLYIRTSKVIERQGLKIVSDYISYKEAIPAKNTNNNSNSSYTYVNYYLFKNSKGYWIVKLSNVVSYNFLGKTYNHKWDIVYQKDKVEDEVEDIIYNSAGIDVRPEFPGGISKFQNFVDKKFKVEEKDLSGRIYSTFIVEKDGSLSDIKILRDLGYGTGKELIRVLKLSPKWKPGLQNGQKVRCLYAIPYRINSSLDH
;
A
#
# COMPACT_ATOMS: atom_id res chain seq x y z
N MET A 1 -22.69 -58.06 -20.37
CA MET A 1 -23.19 -57.37 -21.58
C MET A 1 -24.47 -56.64 -21.21
N LYS A 2 -24.48 -55.29 -21.19
CA LYS A 2 -25.67 -54.42 -20.95
C LYS A 2 -26.38 -54.62 -19.57
N ALA A 3 -27.15 -53.68 -19.01
CA ALA A 3 -27.28 -52.23 -19.24
C ALA A 3 -27.65 -51.54 -17.90
N ILE A 4 -27.37 -50.25 -17.78
CA ILE A 4 -27.79 -49.43 -16.62
C ILE A 4 -29.23 -48.94 -16.83
N ILE A 5 -29.98 -48.92 -15.74
CA ILE A 5 -31.40 -48.55 -15.67
C ILE A 5 -31.58 -47.02 -15.71
N LEU A 6 -32.44 -46.53 -16.61
CA LEU A 6 -33.09 -45.20 -16.49
C LEU A 6 -34.21 -45.27 -15.44
N ILE A 7 -34.53 -44.15 -14.78
CA ILE A 7 -35.92 -43.70 -14.53
C ILE A 7 -35.93 -42.27 -13.93
N PHE A 8 -36.73 -41.35 -14.52
CA PHE A 8 -37.56 -40.24 -13.97
C PHE A 8 -37.03 -39.41 -12.76
N LEU A 9 -37.25 -38.09 -12.56
CA LEU A 9 -38.07 -36.97 -13.09
C LEU A 9 -37.28 -35.66 -12.77
N SER A 10 -37.69 -34.40 -13.00
CA SER A 10 -38.95 -33.78 -13.46
C SER A 10 -38.67 -32.49 -14.27
N ILE A 11 -39.71 -31.80 -14.73
CA ILE A 11 -39.65 -30.42 -15.25
C ILE A 11 -40.15 -29.45 -14.18
N CYS A 12 -39.41 -28.37 -13.91
CA CYS A 12 -39.98 -27.14 -13.36
C CYS A 12 -39.16 -25.93 -13.81
N SER A 13 -39.84 -24.94 -14.40
CA SER A 13 -39.23 -23.72 -14.93
C SER A 13 -39.26 -22.61 -13.89
N ILE A 14 -38.13 -21.95 -13.63
CA ILE A 14 -38.03 -20.65 -12.94
C ILE A 14 -36.88 -19.86 -13.58
N ALA A 15 -37.15 -18.61 -13.95
CA ALA A 15 -36.14 -17.65 -14.37
C ALA A 15 -35.22 -17.24 -13.20
N ASN A 16 -34.07 -16.62 -13.51
CA ASN A 16 -32.95 -16.33 -12.58
C ASN A 16 -32.12 -17.54 -12.13
N CYS A 17 -31.15 -17.90 -12.98
CA CYS A 17 -29.80 -18.14 -12.49
C CYS A 17 -28.82 -17.19 -13.18
N GLN A 18 -28.73 -15.97 -12.65
CA GLN A 18 -27.51 -15.18 -12.78
C GLN A 18 -26.38 -15.99 -12.13
N ASN A 19 -25.56 -16.63 -12.94
CA ASN A 19 -24.19 -16.97 -12.57
C ASN A 19 -23.34 -17.06 -13.85
N LYS A 20 -23.14 -15.88 -14.48
CA LYS A 20 -21.88 -15.62 -15.17
C LYS A 20 -20.79 -15.97 -14.17
N LYS A 21 -20.02 -17.04 -14.41
CA LYS A 21 -18.82 -17.36 -13.62
C LYS A 21 -17.87 -16.18 -13.76
N THR A 22 -17.93 -15.27 -12.79
CA THR A 22 -16.89 -14.27 -12.59
C THR A 22 -15.61 -15.04 -12.33
N ASN A 23 -14.62 -14.90 -13.22
CA ASN A 23 -13.27 -15.33 -12.93
C ASN A 23 -12.74 -14.41 -11.83
N THR A 24 -13.01 -14.76 -10.57
CA THR A 24 -12.56 -13.98 -9.41
C THR A 24 -11.04 -14.08 -9.34
N ALA A 25 -10.36 -13.13 -9.96
CA ALA A 25 -8.90 -13.10 -10.00
C ALA A 25 -8.35 -12.98 -8.58
N ILE A 26 -7.57 -13.98 -8.17
CA ILE A 26 -7.00 -14.02 -6.82
C ILE A 26 -5.85 -13.01 -6.75
N ARG A 27 -5.91 -12.10 -5.78
CA ARG A 27 -4.85 -11.12 -5.51
C ARG A 27 -3.69 -11.81 -4.79
N ASP A 28 -2.56 -11.99 -5.48
CA ASP A 28 -1.34 -12.56 -4.90
C ASP A 28 -0.44 -11.43 -4.36
N ARG A 29 0.32 -11.68 -3.30
CA ARG A 29 1.21 -10.69 -2.66
C ARG A 29 2.65 -11.18 -2.49
N THR A 30 3.00 -12.35 -3.02
CA THR A 30 4.23 -13.07 -2.60
C THR A 30 5.29 -13.25 -3.69
N LEU A 31 4.99 -12.90 -4.94
CA LEU A 31 5.86 -13.15 -6.09
C LEU A 31 7.24 -12.48 -5.92
N LYS A 32 8.30 -13.26 -6.11
CA LYS A 32 9.68 -12.75 -6.27
C LYS A 32 10.06 -12.68 -7.76
N ILE A 33 10.60 -11.54 -8.17
CA ILE A 33 11.01 -11.27 -9.56
C ILE A 33 12.49 -11.65 -9.76
N PRO A 34 12.88 -12.35 -10.85
CA PRO A 34 14.28 -12.68 -11.13
C PRO A 34 15.20 -11.45 -11.24
N LYS A 35 16.49 -11.60 -10.95
CA LYS A 35 17.49 -10.56 -11.24
C LYS A 35 17.69 -10.42 -12.75
N GLY A 36 17.87 -9.19 -13.25
CA GLY A 36 18.31 -8.92 -14.63
C GLY A 36 17.39 -8.07 -15.52
N TYR A 37 16.33 -7.47 -14.98
CA TYR A 37 15.36 -6.69 -15.78
C TYR A 37 15.95 -5.34 -16.21
N THR A 38 16.31 -5.21 -17.49
CA THR A 38 16.78 -3.96 -18.09
C THR A 38 15.64 -3.13 -18.69
N LYS A 39 15.66 -1.84 -18.38
CA LYS A 39 14.71 -0.83 -18.89
C LYS A 39 15.01 -0.56 -20.36
N GLN A 40 14.11 -0.94 -21.28
CA GLN A 40 14.20 -0.47 -22.65
C GLN A 40 13.95 1.04 -22.68
N LYS A 41 14.85 1.80 -23.30
CA LYS A 41 14.78 3.27 -23.34
C LYS A 41 13.73 3.67 -24.39
N SER A 42 12.78 4.51 -24.00
CA SER A 42 11.85 5.13 -24.95
C SER A 42 12.64 6.02 -25.91
N SER A 43 12.66 5.65 -27.19
CA SER A 43 13.18 6.49 -28.27
C SER A 43 12.02 7.08 -29.04
N GLU A 44 11.70 8.35 -28.80
CA GLU A 44 11.23 9.33 -29.79
C GLU A 44 11.00 10.72 -29.12
N PRO A 45 11.02 11.83 -29.88
CA PRO A 45 11.01 13.18 -29.33
C PRO A 45 9.62 13.65 -28.86
N TYR A 46 9.62 14.62 -27.95
CA TYR A 46 8.41 15.14 -27.31
C TYR A 46 7.62 16.09 -28.22
N LEU A 47 6.37 15.76 -28.49
CA LEU A 47 5.32 16.70 -28.90
C LEU A 47 4.33 16.80 -27.75
N THR A 48 4.43 17.85 -26.93
CA THR A 48 3.59 18.05 -25.75
C THR A 48 2.18 18.49 -26.15
N CYS A 49 1.15 17.80 -25.66
CA CYS A 49 -0.17 18.39 -25.45
C CYS A 49 -0.38 18.63 -23.95
N GLY A 50 -1.08 19.71 -23.60
CA GLY A 50 -1.13 20.25 -22.23
C GLY A 50 -0.66 21.70 -22.16
N THR A 51 -1.59 22.59 -21.83
CA THR A 51 -1.36 23.75 -20.97
C THR A 51 -1.75 23.32 -19.55
N ASP A 52 -1.16 23.95 -18.52
CA ASP A 52 -1.40 23.53 -17.13
C ASP A 52 -2.85 23.77 -16.66
N ASP A 53 -3.57 24.68 -17.31
CA ASP A 53 -4.99 24.95 -17.08
C ASP A 53 -5.91 23.97 -17.82
N TYR A 54 -6.73 23.23 -17.06
CA TYR A 54 -7.87 22.48 -17.58
C TYR A 54 -9.00 23.45 -17.96
N THR A 55 -8.89 24.07 -19.13
CA THR A 55 -9.95 24.94 -19.65
C THR A 55 -11.11 24.07 -20.16
N TYR A 56 -12.19 23.98 -19.39
CA TYR A 56 -13.43 23.33 -19.83
C TYR A 56 -14.02 24.07 -21.02
N ILE A 57 -14.27 23.36 -22.12
CA ILE A 57 -14.86 23.92 -23.33
C ILE A 57 -16.38 23.65 -23.35
N PRO A 58 -17.23 24.67 -23.29
CA PRO A 58 -18.68 24.49 -23.39
C PRO A 58 -19.11 23.85 -24.70
N ASN A 59 -20.11 22.98 -24.63
CA ASN A 59 -20.69 22.25 -25.78
C ASN A 59 -19.65 21.38 -26.53
N ALA A 60 -18.72 20.77 -25.79
CA ALA A 60 -17.73 19.82 -26.28
C ALA A 60 -17.61 18.59 -25.36
N GLU A 61 -17.24 17.44 -25.94
CA GLU A 61 -16.82 16.26 -25.19
C GLU A 61 -15.40 16.51 -24.66
N ASN A 62 -15.27 16.90 -23.38
CA ASN A 62 -13.98 17.18 -22.75
C ASN A 62 -13.40 15.88 -22.16
N TYR A 63 -12.15 15.53 -22.52
CA TYR A 63 -11.52 14.26 -22.12
C TYR A 63 -10.33 14.45 -21.17
N ALA A 64 -9.47 15.44 -21.41
CA ALA A 64 -8.32 15.79 -20.57
C ALA A 64 -7.92 17.28 -20.77
N SER A 65 -6.87 17.75 -20.09
CA SER A 65 -6.44 19.17 -20.15
C SER A 65 -6.13 19.61 -21.59
N GLY A 66 -6.97 20.48 -22.14
CA GLY A 66 -6.89 20.93 -23.54
C GLY A 66 -7.19 19.86 -24.60
N PHE A 67 -7.64 18.65 -24.21
CA PHE A 67 -8.03 17.57 -25.14
C PHE A 67 -9.53 17.34 -25.08
N TYR A 68 -10.20 17.66 -26.18
CA TYR A 68 -11.66 17.61 -26.31
C TYR A 68 -12.08 17.37 -27.76
N LYS A 69 -13.34 16.99 -27.97
CA LYS A 69 -13.98 16.87 -29.29
C LYS A 69 -15.20 17.78 -29.35
N LYS A 70 -15.38 18.48 -30.47
CA LYS A 70 -16.52 19.37 -30.70
C LYS A 70 -17.10 19.07 -32.09
N GLY A 71 -18.34 18.61 -32.15
CA GLY A 71 -18.89 18.04 -33.38
C GLY A 71 -18.03 16.86 -33.86
N ASN A 72 -17.63 16.89 -35.13
CA ASN A 72 -16.75 15.87 -35.73
C ASN A 72 -15.26 16.22 -35.71
N GLN A 73 -14.84 17.20 -34.89
CA GLN A 73 -13.47 17.70 -34.83
C GLN A 73 -12.84 17.41 -33.47
N VAL A 74 -11.63 16.85 -33.47
CA VAL A 74 -10.84 16.55 -32.27
C VAL A 74 -9.75 17.60 -32.09
N TYR A 75 -9.61 18.13 -30.88
CA TYR A 75 -8.71 19.23 -30.54
C TYR A 75 -7.72 18.83 -29.44
N CYS A 76 -6.50 19.38 -29.52
CA CYS A 76 -5.43 19.17 -28.56
C CYS A 76 -4.72 20.50 -28.28
N LYS A 77 -4.66 20.96 -27.02
CA LYS A 77 -4.28 22.35 -26.66
C LYS A 77 -5.13 23.43 -27.38
N GLY A 78 -6.37 23.10 -27.75
CA GLY A 78 -7.21 23.99 -28.60
C GLY A 78 -6.80 24.05 -30.08
N ILE A 79 -5.73 23.35 -30.49
CA ILE A 79 -5.33 23.19 -31.89
C ILE A 79 -6.16 22.04 -32.49
N LEU A 80 -6.72 22.25 -33.69
CA LEU A 80 -7.42 21.20 -34.43
C LEU A 80 -6.42 20.10 -34.85
N THR A 81 -6.77 18.83 -34.59
CA THR A 81 -5.97 17.68 -35.02
C THR A 81 -6.43 17.15 -36.38
N ASP A 82 -5.61 16.30 -37.00
CA ASP A 82 -5.92 15.52 -38.20
C ASP A 82 -6.83 14.30 -37.94
N ILE A 83 -7.26 14.10 -36.69
CA ILE A 83 -8.07 12.98 -36.26
C ILE A 83 -9.54 13.21 -36.66
N ASP A 84 -10.06 12.34 -37.51
CA ASP A 84 -11.50 12.24 -37.77
C ASP A 84 -12.26 11.93 -36.47
N GLY A 85 -13.20 12.82 -36.13
CA GLY A 85 -14.09 12.68 -34.99
C GLY A 85 -15.20 11.64 -35.18
N ASP A 86 -15.38 11.04 -36.36
CA ASP A 86 -16.49 10.08 -36.58
C ASP A 86 -16.33 8.87 -35.67
N LYS A 87 -17.36 8.66 -34.85
CA LYS A 87 -17.40 7.68 -33.75
C LYS A 87 -16.17 7.74 -32.83
N PHE A 88 -15.41 8.84 -32.83
CA PHE A 88 -14.31 9.07 -31.90
C PHE A 88 -14.87 9.09 -30.48
N ARG A 89 -14.34 8.20 -29.64
CA ARG A 89 -14.81 7.99 -28.26
C ARG A 89 -13.71 7.44 -27.37
N SER A 90 -13.87 7.63 -26.06
CA SER A 90 -13.09 6.93 -25.04
C SER A 90 -13.41 5.42 -25.03
N LEU A 91 -12.43 4.61 -24.69
CA LEU A 91 -12.55 3.17 -24.45
C LEU A 91 -12.48 2.86 -22.95
N TRP A 92 -11.30 3.08 -22.37
CA TRP A 92 -11.02 2.89 -20.95
C TRP A 92 -9.72 3.61 -20.60
N PHE A 93 -9.63 4.13 -19.38
CA PHE A 93 -8.45 4.85 -18.89
C PHE A 93 -8.04 5.97 -19.88
N ASN A 94 -6.85 5.87 -20.48
CA ASN A 94 -6.32 6.84 -21.44
C ASN A 94 -6.44 6.37 -22.92
N TYR A 95 -7.23 5.34 -23.22
CA TYR A 95 -7.40 4.85 -24.59
C TYR A 95 -8.65 5.42 -25.27
N TYR A 96 -8.51 5.75 -26.55
CA TYR A 96 -9.56 6.31 -27.41
C TYR A 96 -9.53 5.62 -28.77
N LYS A 97 -10.66 5.59 -29.50
CA LYS A 97 -10.70 5.08 -30.88
C LYS A 97 -11.69 5.85 -31.74
N ASN A 98 -11.44 5.88 -33.05
CA ASN A 98 -12.46 6.11 -34.09
C ASN A 98 -12.67 4.80 -34.88
N ASN A 99 -13.04 4.88 -36.16
CA ASN A 99 -13.22 3.69 -37.01
C ASN A 99 -11.89 2.99 -37.32
N ASP A 100 -10.88 3.77 -37.72
CA ASP A 100 -9.65 3.26 -38.34
C ASP A 100 -8.46 3.19 -37.37
N ASN A 101 -8.53 3.93 -36.26
CA ASN A 101 -7.40 4.18 -35.38
C ASN A 101 -7.76 4.02 -33.90
N VAL A 102 -6.74 3.61 -33.14
CA VAL A 102 -6.74 3.64 -31.67
C VAL A 102 -5.61 4.54 -31.21
N TYR A 103 -5.86 5.25 -30.12
CA TYR A 103 -4.99 6.26 -29.56
C TYR A 103 -4.78 6.03 -28.07
N TYR A 104 -3.61 6.44 -27.56
CA TYR A 104 -3.30 6.45 -26.14
C TYR A 104 -2.87 7.86 -25.71
N TYR A 105 -3.49 8.38 -24.65
CA TYR A 105 -3.22 9.70 -24.10
C TYR A 105 -2.17 9.67 -22.97
N THR A 106 -1.32 10.69 -22.94
CA THR A 106 -0.40 11.01 -21.85
C THR A 106 -0.38 12.52 -21.61
N ARG A 107 0.04 12.97 -20.42
CA ARG A 107 0.23 14.41 -20.17
C ARG A 107 1.48 14.95 -20.87
N GLU A 108 2.46 14.08 -21.13
CA GLU A 108 3.78 14.47 -21.62
C GLU A 108 3.87 14.46 -23.16
N LEU A 109 3.17 13.55 -23.83
CA LEU A 109 3.21 13.33 -25.29
C LEU A 109 1.82 13.50 -25.95
N GLY A 110 0.82 13.89 -25.16
CA GLY A 110 -0.56 14.04 -25.62
C GLY A 110 -1.19 12.75 -26.14
N LEU A 111 -2.08 12.91 -27.11
CA LEU A 111 -2.81 11.82 -27.75
C LEU A 111 -1.98 11.20 -28.89
N GLN A 112 -1.51 9.97 -28.70
CA GLN A 112 -0.63 9.28 -29.63
C GLN A 112 -1.39 8.16 -30.36
N ARG A 113 -1.29 8.09 -31.69
CA ARG A 113 -1.78 6.94 -32.47
C ARG A 113 -0.99 5.68 -32.08
N ILE A 114 -1.67 4.55 -31.92
CA ILE A 114 -1.04 3.24 -31.67
C ILE A 114 -0.76 2.58 -33.03
N PRO A 115 0.50 2.38 -33.47
CA PRO A 115 0.77 1.88 -34.81
C PRO A 115 0.42 0.41 -34.98
N GLY A 116 -0.30 0.08 -36.06
CA GLY A 116 -0.54 -1.30 -36.49
C GLY A 116 -1.45 -2.13 -35.56
N ILE A 117 -2.33 -1.48 -34.79
CA ILE A 117 -3.43 -2.12 -34.07
C ILE A 117 -4.68 -2.18 -34.96
N ASP A 118 -5.40 -3.31 -34.95
CA ASP A 118 -6.68 -3.44 -35.65
C ASP A 118 -7.79 -2.76 -34.84
N ALA A 119 -8.06 -1.50 -35.19
CA ALA A 119 -9.09 -0.67 -34.56
C ALA A 119 -10.47 -1.32 -34.59
N ALA A 120 -10.87 -2.04 -35.65
CA ALA A 120 -12.17 -2.68 -35.73
C ALA A 120 -12.34 -3.76 -34.65
N SER A 121 -11.30 -4.56 -34.43
CA SER A 121 -11.29 -5.63 -33.41
C SER A 121 -10.89 -5.20 -31.99
N THR A 122 -10.49 -3.94 -31.78
CA THR A 122 -9.97 -3.48 -30.49
C THR A 122 -11.04 -3.46 -29.39
N GLU A 123 -10.76 -4.19 -28.31
CA GLU A 123 -11.54 -4.29 -27.07
C GLU A 123 -10.71 -3.90 -25.83
N THR A 124 -11.39 -3.66 -24.70
CA THR A 124 -10.75 -3.48 -23.40
C THR A 124 -10.43 -4.83 -22.76
N PHE A 125 -9.27 -4.94 -22.10
CA PHE A 125 -8.78 -6.19 -21.53
C PHE A 125 -8.21 -5.93 -20.13
N SER A 126 -9.10 -5.88 -19.13
CA SER A 126 -8.81 -5.36 -17.78
C SER A 126 -8.22 -3.94 -17.86
N SER A 127 -7.06 -3.66 -17.25
CA SER A 127 -6.41 -2.33 -17.34
C SER A 127 -5.70 -2.03 -18.69
N PHE A 128 -5.87 -2.88 -19.69
CA PHE A 128 -5.19 -2.79 -20.99
C PHE A 128 -6.21 -2.78 -22.14
N ILE A 129 -5.71 -2.73 -23.38
CA ILE A 129 -6.51 -3.02 -24.58
C ILE A 129 -5.89 -4.18 -25.35
N ALA A 130 -6.69 -4.85 -26.15
CA ALA A 130 -6.21 -5.83 -27.10
C ALA A 130 -6.97 -5.72 -28.43
N ASP A 131 -6.30 -6.06 -29.52
CA ASP A 131 -6.95 -6.38 -30.79
C ASP A 131 -7.00 -7.91 -30.96
N LYS A 132 -7.48 -8.40 -32.12
CA LYS A 132 -7.57 -9.83 -32.42
C LYS A 132 -6.21 -10.58 -32.40
N ASN A 133 -5.09 -9.86 -32.50
CA ASN A 133 -3.74 -10.41 -32.64
C ASN A 133 -2.89 -10.24 -31.38
N TYR A 134 -2.97 -9.10 -30.69
CA TYR A 134 -2.10 -8.73 -29.57
C TYR A 134 -2.80 -7.93 -28.46
N LEU A 135 -2.29 -8.10 -27.24
CA LEU A 135 -2.42 -7.20 -26.10
C LEU A 135 -1.44 -6.04 -26.25
N TYR A 136 -1.90 -4.82 -25.97
CA TYR A 136 -1.10 -3.61 -26.00
C TYR A 136 -0.96 -2.99 -24.62
N ILE A 137 0.21 -2.42 -24.34
CA ILE A 137 0.49 -1.63 -23.15
C ILE A 137 0.89 -0.23 -23.64
N ARG A 138 0.03 0.75 -23.38
CA ARG A 138 0.14 2.11 -23.93
C ARG A 138 0.15 2.02 -25.47
N THR A 139 1.17 2.56 -26.12
CA THR A 139 1.37 2.50 -27.57
C THR A 139 2.11 1.24 -28.05
N SER A 140 2.59 0.38 -27.15
CA SER A 140 3.40 -0.79 -27.51
C SER A 140 2.55 -2.06 -27.68
N LYS A 141 2.83 -2.81 -28.75
CA LYS A 141 2.38 -4.19 -28.98
C LYS A 141 3.22 -5.14 -28.12
N VAL A 142 2.59 -6.05 -27.35
CA VAL A 142 3.30 -6.78 -26.27
C VAL A 142 3.11 -8.30 -26.30
N ILE A 143 1.89 -8.81 -26.11
CA ILE A 143 1.63 -10.25 -25.92
C ILE A 143 0.64 -10.73 -26.96
N GLU A 144 0.87 -11.87 -27.60
CA GLU A 144 -0.10 -12.45 -28.55
C GLU A 144 -1.43 -12.81 -27.87
N ARG A 145 -2.54 -12.40 -28.51
CA ARG A 145 -3.93 -12.52 -28.04
C ARG A 145 -4.45 -13.97 -28.06
N GLN A 146 -3.90 -14.83 -28.90
CA GLN A 146 -4.43 -16.18 -29.14
C GLN A 146 -4.43 -17.02 -27.85
N GLY A 147 -5.62 -17.35 -27.35
CA GLY A 147 -5.78 -18.06 -26.08
C GLY A 147 -5.35 -17.27 -24.83
N LEU A 148 -5.09 -15.96 -24.96
CA LEU A 148 -4.70 -15.08 -23.86
C LEU A 148 -5.81 -14.99 -22.81
N LYS A 149 -5.45 -15.26 -21.55
CA LYS A 149 -6.31 -15.19 -20.38
C LYS A 149 -5.56 -14.47 -19.25
N ILE A 150 -6.30 -13.75 -18.43
CA ILE A 150 -5.81 -13.23 -17.15
C ILE A 150 -5.85 -14.39 -16.15
N VAL A 151 -4.73 -14.59 -15.45
CA VAL A 151 -4.58 -15.56 -14.35
C VAL A 151 -4.71 -14.85 -13.00
N SER A 152 -4.17 -13.63 -12.89
CA SER A 152 -4.40 -12.72 -11.77
C SER A 152 -4.33 -11.26 -12.25
N ASP A 153 -5.31 -10.44 -11.84
CA ASP A 153 -5.36 -8.99 -12.12
C ASP A 153 -4.39 -8.19 -11.23
N TYR A 154 -4.06 -8.68 -10.04
CA TYR A 154 -3.25 -7.94 -9.08
C TYR A 154 -2.33 -8.86 -8.29
N ILE A 155 -1.08 -8.95 -8.73
CA ILE A 155 0.04 -9.31 -7.89
C ILE A 155 0.64 -8.02 -7.32
N SER A 156 0.44 -7.74 -6.03
CA SER A 156 0.97 -6.52 -5.39
C SER A 156 2.34 -6.80 -4.78
N TYR A 157 3.39 -6.18 -5.30
CA TYR A 157 4.76 -6.33 -4.79
C TYR A 157 5.24 -5.04 -4.10
N LYS A 158 6.01 -5.19 -3.02
CA LYS A 158 6.62 -4.09 -2.24
C LYS A 158 7.99 -3.79 -2.83
N GLU A 159 8.09 -2.87 -3.79
CA GLU A 159 9.39 -2.42 -4.29
C GLU A 159 10.04 -1.51 -3.26
N ALA A 160 11.17 -1.95 -2.71
CA ALA A 160 12.08 -1.08 -1.99
C ALA A 160 12.77 -0.14 -2.99
N ILE A 161 12.37 1.13 -2.99
CA ILE A 161 13.13 2.17 -3.70
C ILE A 161 14.41 2.41 -2.89
N PRO A 162 15.61 2.26 -3.47
CA PRO A 162 16.83 2.74 -2.82
C PRO A 162 16.69 4.25 -2.65
N ALA A 163 16.65 4.72 -1.40
CA ALA A 163 16.61 6.14 -1.11
C ALA A 163 17.84 6.78 -1.78
N LYS A 164 17.62 7.67 -2.76
CA LYS A 164 18.71 8.54 -3.20
C LYS A 164 19.14 9.34 -1.99
N ASN A 165 20.44 9.31 -1.70
CA ASN A 165 20.99 9.88 -0.49
C ASN A 165 20.92 11.41 -0.55
N THR A 166 19.77 11.95 -0.15
CA THR A 166 19.53 13.39 0.08
C THR A 166 19.29 13.56 1.58
N ASN A 167 20.15 14.33 2.21
CA ASN A 167 20.35 14.34 3.66
C ASN A 167 19.03 14.52 4.45
N ASN A 168 18.92 13.79 5.56
CA ASN A 168 17.93 13.95 6.64
C ASN A 168 16.46 13.63 6.32
N ASN A 169 16.15 12.35 6.06
CA ASN A 169 15.26 11.57 6.95
C ASN A 169 15.12 10.12 6.47
N SER A 170 15.36 9.15 7.37
CA SER A 170 15.36 7.72 7.08
C SER A 170 13.95 7.12 7.06
N ASN A 171 13.19 7.40 6.00
CA ASN A 171 12.02 6.60 5.64
C ASN A 171 12.22 6.00 4.24
N SER A 172 12.43 4.69 4.17
CA SER A 172 12.40 3.95 2.90
C SER A 172 10.97 4.01 2.35
N SER A 173 10.76 4.84 1.33
CA SER A 173 9.45 4.99 0.68
C SER A 173 9.16 3.77 -0.20
N TYR A 174 8.55 2.76 0.41
CA TYR A 174 8.04 1.60 -0.31
C TYR A 174 6.88 2.00 -1.20
N THR A 175 6.98 1.67 -2.49
CA THR A 175 5.84 1.77 -3.41
C THR A 175 5.26 0.38 -3.65
N TYR A 176 3.94 0.27 -3.52
CA TYR A 176 3.22 -0.91 -3.96
C TYR A 176 3.09 -0.83 -5.48
N VAL A 177 3.70 -1.78 -6.19
CA VAL A 177 3.53 -1.88 -7.63
C VAL A 177 2.65 -3.08 -7.95
N ASN A 178 1.67 -2.84 -8.83
CA ASN A 178 0.73 -3.85 -9.28
C ASN A 178 1.24 -4.53 -10.54
N TYR A 179 1.14 -5.85 -10.55
CA TYR A 179 1.49 -6.69 -11.68
C TYR A 179 0.30 -7.54 -12.10
N TYR A 180 0.20 -7.84 -13.39
CA TYR A 180 -0.78 -8.75 -13.97
C TYR A 180 -0.09 -10.02 -14.42
N LEU A 181 -0.67 -11.18 -14.12
CA LEU A 181 -0.23 -12.47 -14.62
C LEU A 181 -1.18 -12.93 -15.73
N PHE A 182 -0.64 -13.11 -16.93
CA PHE A 182 -1.35 -13.62 -18.09
C PHE A 182 -0.85 -15.01 -18.49
N LYS A 183 -1.68 -15.75 -19.23
CA LYS A 183 -1.30 -16.99 -19.91
C LYS A 183 -1.87 -17.02 -21.32
N ASN A 184 -1.07 -17.40 -22.31
CA ASN A 184 -1.51 -17.71 -23.68
C ASN A 184 -0.93 -19.05 -24.15
N SER A 185 -1.03 -19.37 -25.44
CA SER A 185 -0.48 -20.58 -26.04
C SER A 185 1.04 -20.74 -25.88
N LYS A 186 1.79 -19.63 -25.84
CA LYS A 186 3.25 -19.63 -25.66
C LYS A 186 3.67 -19.89 -24.21
N GLY A 187 2.85 -19.47 -23.24
CA GLY A 187 3.12 -19.70 -21.82
C GLY A 187 2.60 -18.56 -20.94
N TYR A 188 3.28 -18.34 -19.82
CA TYR A 188 2.94 -17.34 -18.82
C TYR A 188 3.72 -16.04 -19.03
N TRP A 189 3.08 -14.92 -18.71
CA TRP A 189 3.63 -13.59 -18.88
C TRP A 189 3.29 -12.75 -17.66
N ILE A 190 4.24 -11.95 -17.20
CA ILE A 190 3.99 -10.93 -16.18
C ILE A 190 4.08 -9.54 -16.79
N VAL A 191 3.17 -8.65 -16.41
CA VAL A 191 3.13 -7.25 -16.84
C VAL A 191 3.14 -6.36 -15.60
N LYS A 192 3.98 -5.33 -15.59
CA LYS A 192 4.06 -4.33 -14.51
C LYS A 192 3.24 -3.10 -14.87
N LEU A 193 2.28 -2.72 -14.03
CA LEU A 193 1.55 -1.46 -14.18
C LEU A 193 2.44 -0.31 -13.69
N SER A 194 3.02 0.46 -14.63
CA SER A 194 3.92 1.57 -14.31
C SER A 194 3.98 2.61 -15.43
N ASN A 195 4.68 3.73 -15.19
CA ASN A 195 4.90 4.80 -16.17
C ASN A 195 5.83 4.41 -17.33
N VAL A 196 6.31 3.15 -17.37
CA VAL A 196 7.03 2.56 -18.51
C VAL A 196 6.39 1.24 -18.90
N VAL A 197 6.45 0.90 -20.20
CA VAL A 197 6.05 -0.42 -20.68
C VAL A 197 7.01 -1.44 -20.06
N SER A 198 6.48 -2.47 -19.40
CA SER A 198 7.27 -3.42 -18.65
C SER A 198 6.54 -4.74 -18.54
N TYR A 199 7.14 -5.78 -19.11
CA TYR A 199 6.59 -7.12 -19.19
C TYR A 199 7.74 -8.14 -19.27
N ASN A 200 7.49 -9.40 -18.93
CA ASN A 200 8.42 -10.48 -19.18
C ASN A 200 7.68 -11.81 -19.43
N PHE A 201 8.28 -12.67 -20.24
CA PHE A 201 7.86 -14.05 -20.43
C PHE A 201 8.42 -14.92 -19.30
N LEU A 202 7.55 -15.71 -18.66
CA LEU A 202 7.92 -16.59 -17.54
C LEU A 202 8.11 -18.06 -17.95
N GLY A 203 7.91 -18.39 -19.24
CA GLY A 203 8.02 -19.76 -19.75
C GLY A 203 6.68 -20.48 -19.91
N LYS A 204 6.74 -21.70 -20.49
CA LYS A 204 5.55 -22.56 -20.74
C LYS A 204 4.88 -23.00 -19.44
N THR A 205 5.68 -23.27 -18.41
CA THR A 205 5.25 -23.67 -17.07
C THR A 205 5.62 -22.58 -16.08
N TYR A 206 4.62 -21.96 -15.45
CA TYR A 206 4.81 -21.15 -14.26
C TYR A 206 4.49 -22.02 -13.04
N ASN A 207 5.52 -22.50 -12.36
CA ASN A 207 5.36 -23.32 -11.17
C ASN A 207 5.26 -22.42 -9.94
N HIS A 208 4.04 -22.18 -9.47
CA HIS A 208 3.80 -21.52 -8.18
C HIS A 208 3.88 -22.48 -6.99
N LYS A 209 4.18 -23.78 -7.19
CA LYS A 209 4.55 -24.63 -6.06
C LYS A 209 5.76 -24.00 -5.40
N TRP A 210 5.50 -23.45 -4.22
CA TRP A 210 6.47 -22.82 -3.37
C TRP A 210 7.66 -23.76 -3.17
N ASP A 211 8.83 -23.35 -3.64
CA ASP A 211 10.03 -23.60 -2.87
C ASP A 211 9.83 -22.83 -1.56
N ILE A 212 9.22 -23.50 -0.58
CA ILE A 212 9.23 -23.03 0.80
C ILE A 212 10.66 -23.20 1.26
N VAL A 213 11.49 -22.23 0.89
CA VAL A 213 12.70 -21.91 1.63
C VAL A 213 12.20 -21.44 2.98
N TYR A 214 11.99 -22.40 3.87
CA TYR A 214 12.20 -22.18 5.29
C TYR A 214 13.66 -21.74 5.42
N GLN A 215 13.90 -20.44 5.29
CA GLN A 215 14.74 -19.85 6.31
C GLN A 215 14.03 -20.19 7.60
N LYS A 216 14.65 -21.12 8.34
CA LYS A 216 14.36 -21.31 9.76
C LYS A 216 14.93 -20.09 10.46
N ASP A 217 14.34 -18.94 10.16
CA ASP A 217 14.42 -17.78 11.03
C ASP A 217 13.92 -18.27 12.38
N LYS A 218 14.78 -18.09 13.37
CA LYS A 218 14.52 -18.51 14.73
C LYS A 218 13.38 -17.59 15.20
N VAL A 219 12.15 -18.09 15.19
CA VAL A 219 10.97 -17.32 15.63
C VAL A 219 11.09 -17.11 17.12
N GLU A 220 11.73 -16.01 17.49
CA GLU A 220 11.45 -15.25 18.70
C GLU A 220 10.47 -14.14 18.28
N ASP A 221 9.39 -13.96 19.04
CA ASP A 221 8.27 -13.07 18.68
C ASP A 221 8.65 -11.59 18.78
N GLU A 222 9.36 -11.05 17.77
CA GLU A 222 9.54 -9.61 17.60
C GLU A 222 8.24 -8.94 17.12
N VAL A 223 7.29 -8.83 18.05
CA VAL A 223 6.23 -7.81 17.98
C VAL A 223 6.92 -6.45 17.92
N GLU A 224 6.82 -5.76 16.76
CA GLU A 224 7.47 -4.47 16.47
C GLU A 224 7.58 -3.59 17.72
N ASP A 225 8.79 -3.09 18.00
CA ASP A 225 9.16 -2.48 19.28
C ASP A 225 8.67 -1.03 19.43
N ILE A 226 7.42 -0.80 19.02
CA ILE A 226 6.75 0.49 19.02
C ILE A 226 6.40 0.87 20.45
N ILE A 227 6.94 2.01 20.88
CA ILE A 227 6.63 2.64 22.17
C ILE A 227 5.45 3.59 21.96
N TYR A 228 4.29 3.24 22.49
CA TYR A 228 3.06 4.03 22.40
C TYR A 228 3.07 5.17 23.43
N ASN A 229 2.57 6.35 23.06
CA ASN A 229 2.32 7.42 24.02
C ASN A 229 1.05 7.10 24.82
N SER A 230 1.11 7.15 26.16
CA SER A 230 -0.04 6.87 27.04
C SER A 230 -1.27 7.77 26.80
N ALA A 231 -1.13 8.90 26.10
CA ALA A 231 -2.26 9.72 25.70
C ALA A 231 -3.14 9.08 24.60
N GLY A 232 -2.56 8.29 23.70
CA GLY A 232 -3.19 7.79 22.46
C GLY A 232 -3.27 6.27 22.35
N ILE A 233 -3.56 5.60 23.47
CA ILE A 233 -3.69 4.13 23.58
C ILE A 233 -5.06 3.75 24.16
N ASP A 234 -5.65 2.65 23.71
CA ASP A 234 -6.99 2.20 24.14
C ASP A 234 -7.10 1.99 25.66
N VAL A 235 -6.08 1.33 26.26
CA VAL A 235 -5.97 1.16 27.72
C VAL A 235 -4.59 1.63 28.18
N ARG A 236 -4.58 2.57 29.13
CA ARG A 236 -3.35 3.13 29.70
C ARG A 236 -2.70 2.13 30.68
N PRO A 237 -1.36 2.14 30.79
CA PRO A 237 -0.68 1.44 31.87
C PRO A 237 -1.14 1.92 33.25
N GLU A 238 -1.16 1.01 34.23
CA GLU A 238 -1.68 1.31 35.56
C GLU A 238 -0.84 0.64 36.66
N PHE A 239 -0.47 1.39 37.70
CA PHE A 239 0.15 0.80 38.89
C PHE A 239 -0.83 -0.16 39.62
N PRO A 240 -0.36 -1.23 40.28
CA PRO A 240 -1.24 -2.11 41.05
C PRO A 240 -2.03 -1.36 42.14
N GLY A 241 -3.34 -1.20 41.93
CA GLY A 241 -4.22 -0.42 42.82
C GLY A 241 -4.26 1.10 42.53
N GLY A 242 -3.81 1.51 41.34
CA GLY A 242 -3.99 2.87 40.82
C GLY A 242 -2.99 3.91 41.34
N ILE A 243 -3.17 5.15 40.85
CA ILE A 243 -2.23 6.27 41.05
C ILE A 243 -2.00 6.62 42.53
N SER A 244 -3.03 6.51 43.38
CA SER A 244 -2.90 6.78 44.82
C SER A 244 -2.06 5.73 45.54
N LYS A 245 -2.09 4.46 45.10
CA LYS A 245 -1.19 3.42 45.63
C LYS A 245 0.24 3.60 45.12
N PHE A 246 0.42 4.11 43.90
CA PHE A 246 1.74 4.51 43.41
C PHE A 246 2.36 5.63 44.26
N GLN A 247 1.61 6.70 44.54
CA GLN A 247 2.09 7.80 45.39
C GLN A 247 2.54 7.28 46.77
N ASN A 248 1.66 6.56 47.47
CA ASN A 248 1.99 5.93 48.75
C ASN A 248 3.21 4.97 48.69
N PHE A 249 3.44 4.31 47.56
CA PHE A 249 4.62 3.47 47.36
C PHE A 249 5.90 4.33 47.24
N VAL A 250 5.85 5.43 46.49
CA VAL A 250 6.98 6.36 46.37
C VAL A 250 7.26 7.03 47.70
N ASP A 251 6.25 7.64 48.34
CA ASP A 251 6.38 8.36 49.62
C ASP A 251 7.08 7.50 50.69
N LYS A 252 6.73 6.21 50.80
CA LYS A 252 7.32 5.26 51.77
C LYS A 252 8.75 4.80 51.45
N LYS A 253 9.22 5.02 50.22
CA LYS A 253 10.51 4.51 49.72
C LYS A 253 11.50 5.62 49.40
N PHE A 254 11.02 6.84 49.22
CA PHE A 254 11.78 8.03 48.86
C PHE A 254 12.48 8.62 50.10
N LYS A 255 13.81 8.68 50.07
CA LYS A 255 14.66 9.18 51.15
C LYS A 255 15.74 10.10 50.58
N VAL A 256 15.82 11.31 51.13
CA VAL A 256 16.83 12.32 50.81
C VAL A 256 17.34 12.94 52.11
N GLU A 257 18.57 13.42 52.12
CA GLU A 257 19.21 13.96 53.33
C GLU A 257 18.75 15.40 53.64
N GLU A 258 18.37 16.13 52.60
CA GLU A 258 17.90 17.52 52.67
C GLU A 258 16.47 17.59 53.25
N LYS A 259 16.29 18.47 54.23
CA LYS A 259 14.98 18.69 54.88
C LYS A 259 14.24 19.84 54.18
N ASP A 260 12.93 19.95 54.44
CA ASP A 260 12.08 21.03 53.93
C ASP A 260 11.97 21.16 52.39
N LEU A 261 12.33 20.12 51.64
CA LEU A 261 12.12 20.08 50.20
C LEU A 261 10.62 20.12 49.83
N SER A 262 10.27 21.02 48.91
CA SER A 262 8.90 21.17 48.40
C SER A 262 8.93 21.49 46.91
N GLY A 263 8.16 20.74 46.10
CA GLY A 263 8.16 20.95 44.65
C GLY A 263 7.63 19.77 43.85
N ARG A 264 7.93 19.74 42.55
CA ARG A 264 7.59 18.63 41.65
C ARG A 264 8.79 18.18 40.82
N ILE A 265 9.05 16.87 40.85
CA ILE A 265 9.94 16.18 39.93
C ILE A 265 9.10 15.63 38.79
N TYR A 266 9.54 15.83 37.54
CA TYR A 266 8.87 15.28 36.36
C TYR A 266 9.72 14.14 35.80
N SER A 267 9.12 12.97 35.66
CA SER A 267 9.80 11.78 35.14
C SER A 267 9.00 11.12 34.01
N THR A 268 9.72 10.43 33.13
CA THR A 268 9.15 9.49 32.15
C THR A 268 9.81 8.14 32.27
N PHE A 269 9.07 7.10 31.94
CA PHE A 269 9.57 5.73 31.84
C PHE A 269 8.71 4.95 30.85
N ILE A 270 9.24 3.85 30.32
CA ILE A 270 8.47 2.91 29.52
C ILE A 270 7.90 1.85 30.47
N VAL A 271 6.59 1.64 30.43
CA VAL A 271 5.96 0.43 30.97
C VAL A 271 6.03 -0.65 29.90
N GLU A 272 6.74 -1.72 30.21
CA GLU A 272 6.96 -2.85 29.31
C GLU A 272 5.73 -3.75 29.17
N LYS A 273 5.71 -4.59 28.14
CA LYS A 273 4.64 -5.58 27.88
C LYS A 273 4.42 -6.55 29.05
N ASP A 274 5.46 -6.79 29.86
CA ASP A 274 5.41 -7.63 31.06
C ASP A 274 5.05 -6.85 32.35
N GLY A 275 4.97 -5.52 32.27
CA GLY A 275 4.71 -4.61 33.40
C GLY A 275 5.96 -4.06 34.09
N SER A 276 7.17 -4.45 33.71
CA SER A 276 8.40 -3.85 34.24
C SER A 276 8.58 -2.39 33.76
N LEU A 277 9.42 -1.62 34.47
CA LEU A 277 9.75 -0.24 34.10
C LEU A 277 11.15 -0.18 33.48
N SER A 278 11.25 0.43 32.30
CA SER A 278 12.52 0.69 31.60
C SER A 278 12.65 2.17 31.20
N ASP A 279 13.82 2.56 30.68
CA ASP A 279 14.12 3.92 30.18
C ASP A 279 13.69 5.07 31.12
N ILE A 280 13.91 4.89 32.42
CA ILE A 280 13.54 5.87 33.45
C ILE A 280 14.40 7.12 33.31
N LYS A 281 13.76 8.25 32.99
CA LYS A 281 14.37 9.56 32.74
C LYS A 281 13.73 10.62 33.64
N ILE A 282 14.56 11.53 34.16
CA ILE A 282 14.10 12.75 34.84
C ILE A 282 14.08 13.88 33.82
N LEU A 283 12.91 14.44 33.57
CA LEU A 283 12.72 15.59 32.67
C LEU A 283 12.94 16.92 33.40
N ARG A 284 12.65 16.96 34.71
CA ARG A 284 12.91 18.10 35.59
C ARG A 284 13.15 17.59 37.01
N ASP A 285 14.33 17.90 37.52
CA ASP A 285 14.78 17.62 38.89
C ASP A 285 14.48 18.83 39.80
N LEU A 286 14.46 18.61 41.12
CA LEU A 286 14.47 19.67 42.14
C LEU A 286 15.88 19.94 42.68
N GLY A 287 16.85 19.09 42.34
CA GLY A 287 18.21 19.12 42.90
C GLY A 287 18.35 18.20 44.10
N TYR A 288 19.39 18.39 44.91
CA TYR A 288 19.60 17.69 46.20
C TYR A 288 19.54 16.15 46.11
N GLY A 289 19.91 15.59 44.95
CA GLY A 289 19.83 14.15 44.66
C GLY A 289 18.42 13.60 44.44
N THR A 290 17.37 14.43 44.48
CA THR A 290 15.96 14.00 44.44
C THR A 290 15.59 13.25 43.15
N GLY A 291 16.08 13.66 41.97
CA GLY A 291 15.89 12.90 40.74
C GLY A 291 16.60 11.54 40.72
N LYS A 292 17.83 11.46 41.25
CA LYS A 292 18.57 10.19 41.41
C LYS A 292 17.83 9.23 42.34
N GLU A 293 17.26 9.77 43.41
CA GLU A 293 16.45 9.02 44.37
C GLU A 293 15.12 8.55 43.73
N LEU A 294 14.44 9.39 42.95
CA LEU A 294 13.22 8.98 42.24
C LEU A 294 13.51 7.83 41.25
N ILE A 295 14.64 7.86 40.54
CA ILE A 295 15.10 6.73 39.70
C ILE A 295 15.29 5.46 40.55
N ARG A 296 15.90 5.56 41.74
CA ARG A 296 16.08 4.40 42.64
C ARG A 296 14.74 3.81 43.07
N VAL A 297 13.79 4.65 43.46
CA VAL A 297 12.46 4.21 43.90
C VAL A 297 11.64 3.62 42.74
N LEU A 298 11.69 4.21 41.55
CA LEU A 298 11.05 3.67 40.35
C LEU A 298 11.63 2.30 39.94
N LYS A 299 12.94 2.07 40.12
CA LYS A 299 13.57 0.74 39.92
C LYS A 299 13.13 -0.31 40.94
N LEU A 300 12.54 0.09 42.07
CA LEU A 300 11.94 -0.80 43.06
C LEU A 300 10.43 -1.00 42.85
N SER A 301 9.84 -0.39 41.81
CA SER A 301 8.40 -0.45 41.56
C SER A 301 7.95 -1.89 41.25
N PRO A 302 6.84 -2.39 41.83
CA PRO A 302 6.23 -3.63 41.39
C PRO A 302 5.80 -3.54 39.92
N LYS A 303 5.57 -4.68 39.27
CA LYS A 303 5.11 -4.72 37.88
C LYS A 303 3.74 -4.02 37.73
N TRP A 304 3.66 -3.11 36.77
CA TRP A 304 2.45 -2.39 36.39
C TRP A 304 1.56 -3.27 35.50
N LYS A 305 0.28 -2.91 35.39
CA LYS A 305 -0.52 -3.37 34.24
C LYS A 305 0.03 -2.69 32.98
N PRO A 306 0.38 -3.43 31.92
CA PRO A 306 0.83 -2.85 30.65
C PRO A 306 -0.31 -2.10 29.96
N GLY A 307 0.02 -1.23 29.01
CA GLY A 307 -0.96 -0.64 28.12
C GLY A 307 -1.50 -1.68 27.12
N LEU A 308 -2.74 -1.49 26.65
CA LEU A 308 -3.34 -2.33 25.60
C LEU A 308 -3.70 -1.48 24.37
N GLN A 309 -3.26 -1.92 23.19
CA GLN A 309 -3.72 -1.40 21.89
C GLN A 309 -4.29 -2.54 21.07
N ASN A 310 -5.48 -2.38 20.51
CA ASN A 310 -6.21 -3.41 19.75
C ASN A 310 -6.32 -4.74 20.53
N GLY A 311 -6.45 -4.66 21.86
CA GLY A 311 -6.47 -5.81 22.77
C GLY A 311 -5.11 -6.47 23.07
N GLN A 312 -4.02 -6.01 22.47
CA GLN A 312 -2.66 -6.56 22.67
C GLN A 312 -1.85 -5.72 23.66
N LYS A 313 -1.02 -6.39 24.48
CA LYS A 313 -0.07 -5.71 25.38
C LYS A 313 1.03 -5.02 24.59
N VAL A 314 1.22 -3.73 24.81
CA VAL A 314 2.23 -2.92 24.13
C VAL A 314 3.12 -2.16 25.12
N ARG A 315 4.29 -1.72 24.65
CA ARG A 315 5.18 -0.85 25.43
C ARG A 315 4.61 0.56 25.42
N CYS A 316 4.58 1.22 26.57
CA CYS A 316 4.00 2.55 26.67
C CYS A 316 4.92 3.53 27.39
N LEU A 317 5.23 4.66 26.75
CA LEU A 317 5.83 5.80 27.42
C LEU A 317 4.81 6.42 28.38
N TYR A 318 5.13 6.42 29.66
CA TYR A 318 4.33 7.00 30.73
C TYR A 318 5.08 8.18 31.36
N ALA A 319 4.36 9.27 31.62
CA ALA A 319 4.91 10.49 32.23
C ALA A 319 4.20 10.73 33.56
N ILE A 320 4.96 11.03 34.62
CA ILE A 320 4.40 11.29 35.95
C ILE A 320 5.09 12.46 36.66
N PRO A 321 4.33 13.48 37.11
CA PRO A 321 4.80 14.43 38.09
C PRO A 321 4.68 13.81 39.49
N TYR A 322 5.81 13.67 40.19
CA TYR A 322 5.84 13.37 41.62
C TYR A 322 5.98 14.67 42.40
N ARG A 323 5.10 14.89 43.39
CA ARG A 323 5.11 16.09 44.24
C ARG A 323 5.73 15.72 45.59
N ILE A 324 6.82 16.39 45.95
CA ILE A 324 7.34 16.35 47.32
C ILE A 324 6.59 17.43 48.11
N ASN A 325 6.05 17.03 49.26
CA ASN A 325 5.60 17.93 50.31
C ASN A 325 6.58 17.82 51.47
N SER A 326 6.85 18.93 52.17
CA SER A 326 7.87 19.02 53.23
C SER A 326 7.54 18.23 54.52
N SER A 327 6.49 17.41 54.53
CA SER A 327 6.00 16.63 55.66
C SER A 327 6.20 15.12 55.49
N LEU A 328 7.25 14.71 54.76
CA LEU A 328 7.68 13.31 54.73
C LEU A 328 8.54 13.03 55.97
N ASP A 329 7.92 12.59 57.06
CA ASP A 329 8.63 12.09 58.24
C ASP A 329 9.50 10.87 57.82
N HIS A 330 10.83 10.99 57.96
CA HIS A 330 11.84 10.13 57.33
C HIS A 330 12.32 8.91 58.14
#